data_AF-A0A7W0HJX0-F1
#
_entry.id   AF-A0A7W0HJX0-F1
#
_cell.length_a   1.000
_cell.length_b   1.000
_cell.length_c   1.000
_cell.angle_alpha   90.00
_cell.angle_beta   90.00
_cell.angle_gamma   90.00
#
_symmetry.space_group_name_H-M   'P 1'
#
loop_
_entity.id
_entity.type
_entity.pdbx_description
1 polymer ?
#
loop_
_entity_poly.entity_id
_entity_poly.type
_entity_poly.pdbx_seq_one_letter_code
_entity_poly.pdbx_strand_id
1 'polypeptide(L)'
;MADYLLLKGVSFLGGRHETTERDMNAIHTLFKQSLALDPYFLQTCYFTQAYLAWHGEKYKDAIELLKISNNHRSWDWQPAFFIGFDYHYFLNDNIKASKYLMEAAKKPGASPFLANLAARLSQKGGQTEAAIAFLKSMRLQTKDELVKEQLNKRIKALEEVKILEKGIARYKEKFSRPPQSLDDLVNSGILSGLPENPYGKRFVFKDGEIEF
;
A
#
# COMPACT_ATOMS: atom_id res chain seq x y z
N MET A 1 20.86 20.39 15.83
CA MET A 1 21.62 19.17 16.22
C MET A 1 21.22 17.96 15.38
N ALA A 2 19.91 17.71 15.17
CA ALA A 2 19.42 16.70 14.21
C ALA A 2 19.98 16.90 12.79
N ASP A 3 19.95 18.14 12.27
CA ASP A 3 20.50 18.52 10.96
C ASP A 3 21.97 18.12 10.80
N TYR A 4 22.77 18.29 11.85
CA TYR A 4 24.19 17.93 11.84
C TYR A 4 24.40 16.41 11.75
N LEU A 5 23.62 15.61 12.49
CA LEU A 5 23.68 14.15 12.44
C LEU A 5 23.24 13.63 11.07
N LEU A 6 22.22 14.24 10.49
CA LEU A 6 21.75 13.93 9.15
C LEU A 6 22.81 14.25 8.09
N LEU A 7 23.35 15.47 8.09
CA LEU A 7 24.40 15.88 7.16
C LEU A 7 25.64 14.98 7.29
N LYS A 8 26.00 14.57 8.51
CA LYS A 8 27.09 13.61 8.74
C LYS A 8 26.80 12.25 8.10
N GLY A 9 25.57 11.73 8.23
CA GLY A 9 25.16 10.47 7.60
C GLY A 9 25.16 10.54 6.07
N VAL A 10 24.60 11.60 5.49
CA VAL A 10 24.54 11.78 4.03
C VAL A 10 25.91 12.04 3.42
N SER A 11 26.76 12.84 4.07
CA SER A 11 28.12 13.13 3.60
C SER A 11 29.01 11.89 3.64
N PHE A 12 28.77 10.98 4.58
CA PHE A 12 29.49 9.72 4.68
C PHE A 12 29.22 8.79 3.48
N LEU A 13 28.01 8.85 2.92
CA LEU A 13 27.62 8.13 1.70
C LEU A 13 28.17 8.79 0.43
N GLY A 14 28.07 10.12 0.34
CA GLY A 14 28.52 10.86 -0.84
C GLY A 14 30.04 10.83 -1.09
N GLY A 15 30.84 10.45 -0.08
CA GLY A 15 32.30 10.42 -0.15
C GLY A 15 32.94 9.06 -0.47
N ARG A 16 32.16 7.98 -0.61
CA ARG A 16 32.71 6.60 -0.81
C ARG A 16 32.19 5.95 -2.09
N HIS A 17 33.07 5.20 -2.77
CA HIS A 17 32.76 4.46 -3.99
C HIS A 17 31.92 3.19 -3.73
N GLU A 18 32.10 2.55 -2.56
CA GLU A 18 31.30 1.40 -2.12
C GLU A 18 30.88 1.59 -0.66
N THR A 19 29.63 1.26 -0.35
CA THR A 19 29.07 1.38 1.00
C THR A 19 29.02 0.00 1.66
N THR A 20 29.69 -0.16 2.80
CA THR A 20 29.74 -1.45 3.51
C THR A 20 28.54 -1.65 4.45
N GLU A 21 28.30 -2.88 4.91
CA GLU A 21 27.26 -3.14 5.91
C GLU A 21 27.48 -2.36 7.21
N ARG A 22 28.75 -2.23 7.63
CA ARG A 22 29.14 -1.42 8.81
C ARG A 22 28.75 0.05 8.63
N ASP A 23 28.94 0.56 7.42
CA ASP A 23 28.57 1.94 7.07
C ASP A 23 27.05 2.12 7.16
N MET A 24 26.28 1.18 6.63
CA MET A 24 24.81 1.21 6.71
C MET A 24 24.30 1.11 8.15
N ASN A 25 24.94 0.30 9.01
CA ASN A 25 24.60 0.23 10.43
C ASN A 25 24.92 1.56 11.17
N ALA A 26 26.01 2.23 10.81
CA ALA A 26 26.34 3.55 11.34
C ALA A 26 25.31 4.61 10.90
N ILE A 27 24.90 4.60 9.63
CA ILE A 27 23.87 5.49 9.10
C ILE A 27 22.53 5.28 9.80
N HIS A 28 22.10 4.03 9.95
CA HIS A 28 20.88 3.70 10.70
C HIS A 28 20.94 4.27 12.13
N THR A 29 22.06 4.10 12.83
CA THR A 29 22.25 4.64 14.17
C THR A 29 22.16 6.17 14.19
N LEU A 30 22.80 6.85 13.24
CA LEU A 30 22.76 8.31 13.13
C LEU A 30 21.36 8.83 12.84
N PHE A 31 20.61 8.19 11.94
CA PHE A 31 19.23 8.57 11.63
C PHE A 31 18.30 8.32 12.82
N LYS A 32 18.47 7.19 13.54
CA LYS A 32 17.73 6.91 14.77
C LYS A 32 17.98 7.96 15.84
N GLN A 33 19.24 8.37 16.04
CA GLN A 33 19.58 9.45 16.97
C GLN A 33 19.01 10.81 16.52
N SER A 34 19.04 11.11 15.22
CA SER A 34 18.43 12.31 14.65
C SER A 34 16.93 12.36 14.96
N LEU A 35 16.20 11.26 14.74
CA LEU A 35 14.76 11.16 15.05
C LEU A 35 14.46 11.16 16.55
N ALA A 36 15.37 10.68 17.39
CA ALA A 36 15.22 10.77 18.84
C ALA A 36 15.35 12.23 19.34
N LEU A 37 16.17 13.05 18.67
CA LEU A 37 16.33 14.47 18.99
C LEU A 37 15.21 15.33 18.40
N ASP A 38 14.83 15.08 17.14
CA ASP A 38 13.73 15.77 16.47
C ASP A 38 12.94 14.79 15.59
N PRO A 39 11.86 14.18 16.12
CA PRO A 39 11.04 13.25 15.36
C PRO A 39 10.18 13.94 14.30
N TYR A 40 10.13 15.28 14.29
CA TYR A 40 9.40 16.06 13.29
C TYR A 40 10.28 16.43 12.10
N PHE A 41 11.59 16.17 12.13
CA PHE A 41 12.50 16.55 11.07
C PHE A 41 12.27 15.73 9.80
N LEU A 42 11.56 16.34 8.84
CA LEU A 42 11.09 15.69 7.62
C LEU A 42 12.23 15.08 6.80
N GLN A 43 13.37 15.75 6.74
CA GLN A 43 14.52 15.33 5.95
C GLN A 43 15.05 13.97 6.44
N THR A 44 15.05 13.68 7.75
CA THR A 44 15.43 12.35 8.23
C THR A 44 14.47 11.27 7.77
N CYS A 45 13.17 11.55 7.68
CA CYS A 45 12.19 10.62 7.09
C CYS A 45 12.53 10.32 5.62
N TYR A 46 12.76 11.36 4.80
CA TYR A 46 13.12 11.19 3.39
C TYR A 46 14.43 10.44 3.19
N PHE A 47 15.46 10.78 3.96
CA PHE A 47 16.75 10.12 3.84
C PHE A 47 16.75 8.70 4.38
N THR A 48 15.91 8.41 5.37
CA THR A 48 15.63 7.03 5.80
C THR A 48 15.09 6.22 4.62
N GLN A 49 14.07 6.72 3.93
CA GLN A 49 13.53 6.05 2.74
C GLN A 49 14.58 5.91 1.63
N ALA A 50 15.28 7.00 1.31
CA ALA A 50 16.22 7.02 0.19
C ALA A 50 17.44 6.12 0.42
N TYR A 51 18.02 6.13 1.62
CA TYR A 51 19.30 5.46 1.86
C TYR A 51 19.15 4.08 2.50
N LEU A 52 18.31 3.93 3.53
CA LEU A 52 18.19 2.62 4.19
C LEU A 52 17.38 1.64 3.35
N ALA A 53 16.27 2.07 2.74
CA ALA A 53 15.47 1.17 1.92
C ALA A 53 16.16 0.88 0.57
N TRP A 54 16.45 1.90 -0.23
CA TRP A 54 16.95 1.67 -1.60
C TRP A 54 18.42 1.29 -1.70
N HIS A 55 19.31 1.93 -0.93
CA HIS A 55 20.76 1.71 -1.07
C HIS A 55 21.32 0.63 -0.15
N GLY A 56 20.72 0.44 1.03
CA GLY A 56 21.20 -0.52 2.03
C GLY A 56 20.46 -1.84 2.06
N GLU A 57 19.34 -1.97 1.34
CA GLU A 57 18.41 -3.10 1.43
C GLU A 57 17.93 -3.39 2.87
N LYS A 58 18.00 -2.38 3.74
CA LYS A 58 17.64 -2.44 5.16
C LYS A 58 16.19 -2.04 5.38
N TYR A 59 15.29 -2.64 4.62
CA TYR A 59 13.87 -2.27 4.57
C TYR A 59 13.19 -2.31 5.94
N LYS A 60 13.54 -3.30 6.78
CA LYS A 60 12.98 -3.40 8.14
C LYS A 60 13.46 -2.29 9.06
N ASP A 61 14.74 -1.93 8.96
CA ASP A 61 15.34 -0.83 9.72
C ASP A 61 14.77 0.51 9.25
N ALA A 62 14.58 0.68 7.93
CA ALA A 62 13.89 1.84 7.36
C ALA A 62 12.47 1.97 7.90
N ILE A 63 11.67 0.89 7.85
CA ILE A 63 10.30 0.86 8.40
C ILE A 63 10.29 1.18 9.90
N GLU A 64 11.26 0.70 10.69
CA GLU A 64 11.38 1.05 12.12
C GLU A 64 11.48 2.56 12.31
N LEU A 65 12.39 3.22 11.58
CA LEU A 65 12.62 4.66 11.70
C LEU A 65 11.46 5.49 11.12
N LEU A 66 10.88 5.07 9.99
CA LEU A 66 9.73 5.73 9.39
C LEU A 66 8.50 5.72 10.30
N LYS A 67 8.32 4.66 11.11
CA LYS A 67 7.24 4.61 12.12
C LYS A 67 7.39 5.71 13.18
N ILE A 68 8.62 6.06 13.56
CA ILE A 68 8.86 7.18 14.49
C ILE A 68 8.33 8.47 13.87
N SER A 69 8.68 8.74 12.60
CA SER A 69 8.18 9.90 11.87
C SER A 69 6.65 9.86 11.72
N ASN A 70 6.06 8.71 11.37
CA ASN A 70 4.61 8.57 11.20
C ASN A 70 3.82 8.84 12.49
N ASN A 71 4.35 8.41 13.64
CA ASN A 71 3.70 8.58 14.93
C ASN A 71 3.69 10.04 15.40
N HIS A 72 4.71 10.83 15.05
CA HIS A 72 4.82 12.22 15.47
C HIS A 72 4.20 13.18 14.44
N ARG A 73 4.38 12.92 13.15
CA ARG A 73 3.87 13.75 12.05
C ARG A 73 2.48 13.28 11.62
N SER A 74 1.50 13.37 12.51
CA SER A 74 0.14 12.84 12.29
C SER A 74 -0.59 13.46 11.09
N TRP A 75 -0.24 14.68 10.71
CA TRP A 75 -0.78 15.39 9.53
C TRP A 75 -0.10 15.01 8.21
N ASP A 76 1.07 14.37 8.27
CA ASP A 76 1.90 14.11 7.12
C ASP A 76 1.61 12.71 6.55
N TRP A 77 1.21 12.67 5.28
CA TRP A 77 0.93 11.43 4.55
C TRP A 77 2.17 10.67 4.13
N GLN A 78 3.33 11.33 4.06
CA GLN A 78 4.53 10.77 3.46
C GLN A 78 5.14 9.61 4.26
N PRO A 79 5.28 9.68 5.60
CA PRO A 79 5.82 8.55 6.37
C PRO A 79 4.99 7.27 6.21
N ALA A 80 3.67 7.36 6.34
CA ALA A 80 2.78 6.22 6.12
C ALA A 80 2.84 5.71 4.67
N PHE A 81 2.95 6.62 3.69
CA PHE A 81 3.14 6.22 2.29
C PHE A 81 4.44 5.43 2.08
N PHE A 82 5.57 5.90 2.62
CA PHE A 82 6.86 5.22 2.53
C PHE A 82 6.83 3.84 3.19
N ILE A 83 6.26 3.73 4.38
CA ILE A 83 6.09 2.42 5.05
C ILE A 83 5.22 1.48 4.20
N GLY A 84 4.11 2.01 3.66
CA GLY A 84 3.21 1.24 2.81
C GLY A 84 3.88 0.76 1.51
N PHE A 85 4.69 1.63 0.91
CA PHE A 85 5.52 1.31 -0.25
C PHE A 85 6.51 0.19 0.07
N ASP A 86 7.26 0.29 1.17
CA ASP A 86 8.27 -0.70 1.54
C ASP A 86 7.64 -2.08 1.80
N TYR A 87 6.49 -2.13 2.46
CA TYR A 87 5.75 -3.38 2.65
C TYR A 87 5.32 -4.00 1.32
N HIS A 88 4.84 -3.19 0.37
CA HIS A 88 4.39 -3.70 -0.93
C HIS A 88 5.57 -4.15 -1.80
N TYR A 89 6.51 -3.24 -2.01
CA TYR A 89 7.53 -3.37 -3.04
C TYR A 89 8.68 -4.29 -2.61
N PHE A 90 9.17 -4.13 -1.37
CA PHE A 90 10.32 -4.90 -0.90
C PHE A 90 9.91 -6.18 -0.15
N LEU A 91 8.79 -6.13 0.60
CA LEU A 91 8.38 -7.25 1.45
C LEU A 91 7.22 -8.08 0.88
N ASN A 92 6.63 -7.69 -0.26
CA ASN A 92 5.47 -8.35 -0.88
C ASN A 92 4.26 -8.53 0.08
N ASP A 93 4.14 -7.70 1.12
CA ASP A 93 3.08 -7.73 2.13
C ASP A 93 1.98 -6.71 1.80
N ASN A 94 1.10 -7.10 0.87
CA ASN A 94 -0.01 -6.27 0.40
C ASN A 94 -1.00 -5.89 1.52
N ILE A 95 -1.12 -6.72 2.56
CA ILE A 95 -2.03 -6.47 3.68
C ILE A 95 -1.47 -5.35 4.56
N LYS A 96 -0.20 -5.40 4.96
CA LYS A 96 0.40 -4.30 5.73
C LYS A 96 0.53 -3.04 4.88
N ALA A 97 0.91 -3.17 3.62
CA ALA A 97 1.00 -2.06 2.69
C ALA A 97 -0.33 -1.31 2.59
N SER A 98 -1.44 -2.03 2.36
CA SER A 98 -2.76 -1.41 2.23
C SER A 98 -3.16 -0.64 3.49
N LYS A 99 -2.89 -1.16 4.69
CA LYS A 99 -3.20 -0.47 5.95
C LYS A 99 -2.48 0.87 6.07
N TYR A 100 -1.18 0.90 5.80
CA TYR A 100 -0.40 2.14 5.85
C TYR A 100 -0.80 3.13 4.74
N LEU A 101 -1.09 2.65 3.53
CA LEU A 101 -1.58 3.52 2.46
C LEU A 101 -2.99 4.06 2.74
N MET A 102 -3.86 3.29 3.39
CA MET A 102 -5.17 3.78 3.86
C MET A 102 -5.00 4.87 4.93
N GLU A 103 -4.00 4.73 5.80
CA GLU A 103 -3.65 5.79 6.76
C GLU A 103 -3.17 7.05 6.04
N ALA A 104 -2.21 6.91 5.10
CA ALA A 104 -1.69 8.01 4.31
C ALA A 104 -2.79 8.75 3.54
N ALA A 105 -3.68 8.00 2.87
CA ALA A 105 -4.75 8.56 2.04
C ALA A 105 -5.77 9.41 2.82
N LYS A 106 -5.89 9.22 4.14
CA LYS A 106 -6.81 10.00 4.99
C LYS A 106 -6.22 11.35 5.41
N LYS A 107 -4.91 11.56 5.23
CA LYS A 107 -4.22 12.74 5.75
C LYS A 107 -4.33 13.91 4.76
N PRO A 108 -4.27 15.16 5.25
CA PRO A 108 -4.35 16.35 4.39
C PRO A 108 -3.25 16.37 3.32
N GLY A 109 -3.59 16.80 2.11
CA GLY A 109 -2.64 16.91 0.99
C GLY A 109 -2.24 15.58 0.36
N ALA A 110 -2.76 14.45 0.84
CA ALA A 110 -2.56 13.15 0.21
C ALA A 110 -3.21 13.12 -1.19
N SER A 111 -2.51 12.53 -2.16
CA SER A 111 -3.05 12.35 -3.50
C SER A 111 -4.28 11.43 -3.46
N PRO A 112 -5.39 11.77 -4.15
CA PRO A 112 -6.57 10.91 -4.27
C PRO A 112 -6.25 9.50 -4.81
N PHE A 113 -5.16 9.36 -5.57
CA PHE A 113 -4.69 8.06 -6.08
C PHE A 113 -4.32 7.07 -4.97
N LEU A 114 -3.86 7.55 -3.80
CA LEU A 114 -3.46 6.68 -2.69
C LEU A 114 -4.62 5.81 -2.19
N ALA A 115 -5.84 6.34 -2.19
CA ALA A 115 -7.01 5.56 -1.79
C ALA A 115 -7.26 4.38 -2.74
N ASN A 116 -7.13 4.60 -4.05
CA ASN A 116 -7.27 3.55 -5.06
C ASN A 116 -6.17 2.49 -4.96
N LEU A 117 -4.92 2.92 -4.75
CA LEU A 117 -3.79 2.01 -4.55
C LEU A 117 -4.00 1.16 -3.29
N ALA A 118 -4.35 1.79 -2.16
CA ALA A 118 -4.61 1.10 -0.91
C ALA A 118 -5.73 0.05 -1.05
N ALA A 119 -6.83 0.41 -1.72
CA ALA A 119 -7.93 -0.52 -2.00
C ALA A 119 -7.52 -1.68 -2.91
N ARG A 120 -6.69 -1.43 -3.93
CA ARG A 120 -6.14 -2.48 -4.80
C ARG A 120 -5.28 -3.47 -4.00
N LEU A 121 -4.37 -2.98 -3.16
CA LEU A 121 -3.53 -3.86 -2.36
C LEU A 121 -4.34 -4.63 -1.30
N SER A 122 -5.36 -4.00 -0.73
CA SER A 122 -6.29 -4.67 0.19
C SER A 122 -7.03 -5.82 -0.50
N GLN A 123 -7.52 -5.61 -1.73
CA GLN A 123 -8.16 -6.66 -2.52
C GLN A 123 -7.19 -7.80 -2.88
N LYS A 124 -5.97 -7.48 -3.35
CA LYS A 124 -4.91 -8.50 -3.57
C LYS A 124 -4.57 -9.29 -2.30
N GLY A 125 -4.67 -8.66 -1.14
CA GLY A 125 -4.51 -9.30 0.17
C GLY A 125 -5.73 -10.10 0.64
N GLY A 126 -6.76 -10.30 -0.19
CA GLY A 126 -8.00 -11.00 0.16
C GLY A 126 -8.94 -10.19 1.08
N GLN A 127 -8.71 -8.89 1.23
CA GLN A 127 -9.47 -7.99 2.09
C GLN A 127 -10.37 -7.04 1.26
N THR A 128 -11.11 -7.59 0.31
CA THR A 128 -12.00 -6.85 -0.60
C THR A 128 -13.08 -6.08 0.16
N GLU A 129 -13.66 -6.66 1.22
CA GLU A 129 -14.66 -5.97 2.04
C GLU A 129 -14.08 -4.75 2.77
N ALA A 130 -12.87 -4.87 3.30
CA ALA A 130 -12.17 -3.76 3.96
C ALA A 130 -11.85 -2.64 2.95
N ALA A 131 -11.46 -3.00 1.72
CA ALA A 131 -11.23 -2.06 0.63
C ALA A 131 -12.51 -1.26 0.31
N ILE A 132 -13.66 -1.94 0.17
CA ILE A 132 -14.96 -1.30 -0.09
C ILE A 132 -15.34 -0.34 1.05
N ALA A 133 -15.23 -0.80 2.30
CA ALA A 133 -15.56 0.01 3.47
C ALA A 133 -14.70 1.28 3.55
N PHE A 134 -13.40 1.14 3.29
CA PHE A 134 -12.46 2.25 3.25
C PHE A 134 -12.82 3.27 2.16
N LEU A 135 -13.04 2.82 0.91
CA LEU A 135 -13.39 3.74 -0.18
C LEU A 135 -14.73 4.44 0.05
N LYS A 136 -15.72 3.75 0.63
CA LYS A 136 -17.00 4.37 1.03
C LYS A 136 -16.79 5.50 2.03
N SER A 137 -15.88 5.31 2.99
CA SER A 137 -15.50 6.36 3.95
C SER A 137 -14.83 7.55 3.26
N MET A 138 -13.83 7.30 2.38
CA MET A 138 -13.17 8.36 1.61
C MET A 138 -14.15 9.16 0.75
N ARG A 139 -15.12 8.47 0.13
CA ARG A 139 -16.16 9.10 -0.70
C ARG A 139 -17.04 10.06 0.11
N LEU A 140 -17.37 9.71 1.35
CA LEU A 140 -18.17 10.57 2.24
C LEU A 140 -17.39 11.81 2.70
N GLN A 141 -16.06 11.74 2.75
CA GLN A 141 -15.21 12.82 3.25
C GLN A 141 -14.79 13.81 2.14
N THR A 142 -14.65 13.35 0.89
CA THR A 142 -14.26 14.24 -0.20
C THR A 142 -15.41 15.17 -0.63
N LYS A 143 -15.07 16.41 -0.98
CA LYS A 143 -15.99 17.38 -1.59
C LYS A 143 -15.81 17.50 -3.11
N ASP A 144 -14.76 16.90 -3.65
CA ASP A 144 -14.47 16.91 -5.08
C ASP A 144 -15.33 15.87 -5.80
N GLU A 145 -16.22 16.32 -6.69
CA GLU A 145 -17.16 15.46 -7.41
C GLU A 145 -16.46 14.50 -8.37
N LEU A 146 -15.34 14.89 -8.99
CA LEU A 146 -14.55 14.00 -9.85
C LEU A 146 -13.94 12.87 -9.02
N VAL A 147 -13.42 13.19 -7.83
CA VAL A 147 -12.91 12.17 -6.90
C VAL A 147 -14.04 11.26 -6.41
N LYS A 148 -15.22 11.80 -6.08
CA LYS A 148 -16.39 10.98 -5.70
C LYS A 148 -16.79 10.02 -6.80
N GLU A 149 -16.83 10.46 -8.05
CA GLU A 149 -17.17 9.61 -9.20
C GLU A 149 -16.16 8.48 -9.37
N GLN A 150 -14.86 8.79 -9.30
CA GLN A 150 -13.80 7.78 -9.35
C GLN A 150 -13.92 6.75 -8.24
N LEU A 151 -14.19 7.19 -7.01
CA LEU A 151 -14.40 6.31 -5.86
C LEU A 151 -15.65 5.44 -6.03
N ASN A 152 -16.76 6.01 -6.51
CA ASN A 152 -17.98 5.25 -6.81
C ASN A 152 -17.74 4.15 -7.83
N LYS A 153 -17.04 4.47 -8.92
CA LYS A 153 -16.68 3.50 -9.96
C LYS A 153 -15.84 2.36 -9.40
N ARG A 154 -14.85 2.68 -8.54
CA ARG A 154 -13.99 1.69 -7.89
C ARG A 154 -14.76 0.84 -6.87
N ILE A 155 -15.63 1.44 -6.07
CA ILE A 155 -16.50 0.74 -5.11
C ILE A 155 -17.37 -0.27 -5.85
N LYS A 156 -18.07 0.15 -6.91
CA LYS A 156 -18.93 -0.74 -7.71
C LYS A 156 -18.12 -1.91 -8.27
N ALA A 157 -16.95 -1.66 -8.84
CA ALA A 157 -16.12 -2.73 -9.37
C ALA A 157 -15.69 -3.74 -8.29
N LEU A 158 -15.35 -3.29 -7.09
CA LEU A 158 -15.02 -4.18 -5.97
C LEU A 158 -16.24 -4.95 -5.43
N GLU A 159 -17.43 -4.36 -5.49
CA GLU A 159 -18.68 -5.06 -5.14
C GLU A 159 -18.97 -6.21 -6.12
N GLU A 160 -18.69 -6.02 -7.42
CA GLU A 160 -18.76 -7.10 -8.41
C GLU A 160 -17.68 -8.17 -8.19
N VAL A 161 -16.44 -7.75 -7.88
CA VAL A 161 -15.35 -8.68 -7.48
C VAL A 161 -15.77 -9.54 -6.30
N LYS A 162 -16.42 -8.95 -5.30
CA LYS A 162 -16.93 -9.70 -4.13
C LYS A 162 -17.97 -10.76 -4.52
N ILE A 163 -18.82 -10.51 -5.52
CA ILE A 163 -19.75 -11.51 -6.03
C ILE A 163 -18.99 -12.68 -6.67
N LEU A 164 -17.98 -12.37 -7.49
CA LEU A 164 -17.13 -13.37 -8.13
C LEU A 164 -16.32 -14.18 -7.11
N GLU A 165 -15.71 -13.55 -6.11
CA GLU A 165 -14.99 -14.21 -5.02
C GLU A 165 -15.88 -15.22 -4.29
N LYS A 166 -17.13 -14.85 -4.00
CA LYS A 166 -18.13 -15.76 -3.41
C LYS A 166 -18.48 -16.91 -4.36
N GLY A 167 -18.62 -16.64 -5.66
CA GLY A 167 -18.83 -17.67 -6.68
C GLY A 167 -17.67 -18.66 -6.73
N ILE A 168 -16.43 -18.18 -6.72
CA ILE A 168 -15.21 -19.00 -6.69
C ILE A 168 -15.17 -19.87 -5.42
N ALA A 169 -15.49 -19.31 -4.26
CA ALA A 169 -15.56 -20.06 -3.01
C ALA A 169 -16.58 -21.20 -3.09
N ARG A 170 -17.81 -20.92 -3.56
CA ARG A 170 -18.84 -21.95 -3.78
C ARG A 170 -18.42 -23.01 -4.80
N TYR A 171 -17.71 -22.60 -5.86
CA TYR A 171 -17.19 -23.53 -6.87
C TYR A 171 -16.19 -24.49 -6.24
N LYS A 172 -15.26 -23.94 -5.44
CA LYS A 172 -14.26 -24.73 -4.72
C LYS A 172 -14.88 -25.69 -3.73
N GLU A 173 -15.92 -25.29 -3.00
CA GLU A 173 -16.67 -26.15 -2.10
C GLU A 173 -17.37 -27.30 -2.84
N LYS A 174 -17.96 -27.03 -4.01
CA LYS A 174 -18.72 -28.03 -4.79
C LYS A 174 -17.83 -29.01 -5.55
N PHE A 175 -16.71 -28.55 -6.10
CA PHE A 175 -15.86 -29.34 -7.00
C PHE A 175 -14.48 -29.69 -6.42
N SER A 176 -14.20 -29.29 -5.18
CA SER A 176 -12.92 -29.48 -4.48
C SER A 176 -11.70 -28.91 -5.22
N ARG A 177 -11.91 -28.01 -6.18
CA ARG A 177 -10.89 -27.32 -6.98
C ARG A 177 -11.38 -25.92 -7.36
N PRO A 178 -10.49 -24.93 -7.52
CA PRO A 178 -10.89 -23.62 -8.04
C PRO A 178 -11.33 -23.72 -9.51
N PRO A 179 -12.14 -22.75 -10.00
CA PRO A 179 -12.43 -22.66 -11.43
C PRO A 179 -11.16 -22.30 -12.22
N GLN A 180 -11.08 -22.71 -13.48
CA GLN A 180 -9.98 -22.31 -14.38
C GLN A 180 -10.24 -20.92 -14.99
N SER A 181 -11.52 -20.57 -15.17
CA SER A 181 -11.95 -19.28 -15.69
C SER A 181 -13.22 -18.79 -14.99
N LEU A 182 -13.57 -17.51 -15.14
CA LEU A 182 -14.84 -17.02 -14.61
C LEU A 182 -16.05 -17.65 -15.31
N ASP A 183 -15.93 -18.04 -16.59
CA ASP A 183 -16.99 -18.70 -17.34
C ASP A 183 -17.41 -20.05 -16.71
N ASP A 184 -16.50 -20.73 -16.01
CA ASP A 184 -16.83 -21.96 -15.26
C ASP A 184 -17.90 -21.72 -14.19
N LEU A 185 -17.96 -20.51 -13.61
CA LEU A 185 -18.99 -20.16 -12.64
C LEU A 185 -20.38 -20.12 -13.28
N VAL A 186 -20.47 -19.72 -14.55
CA VAL A 186 -21.72 -19.69 -15.30
C VAL A 186 -22.07 -21.09 -15.81
N ASN A 187 -21.11 -21.79 -16.43
CA ASN A 187 -21.32 -23.13 -16.99
C ASN A 187 -21.71 -24.17 -15.92
N SER A 188 -21.23 -24.00 -14.69
CA SER A 188 -21.58 -24.86 -13.55
C SER A 188 -22.88 -24.45 -12.81
N GLY A 189 -23.53 -23.37 -13.26
CA GLY A 189 -24.77 -22.83 -12.68
C GLY A 189 -24.59 -22.13 -11.33
N ILE A 190 -23.36 -21.76 -10.95
CA ILE A 190 -23.08 -21.05 -9.68
C ILE A 190 -23.48 -19.58 -9.79
N LEU A 191 -23.30 -18.98 -10.97
CA LEU A 191 -23.79 -17.66 -11.33
C LEU A 191 -24.70 -17.77 -12.56
N SER A 192 -25.74 -16.95 -12.61
CA SER A 192 -26.60 -16.84 -13.80
C SER A 192 -25.93 -16.11 -14.96
N GLY A 193 -24.92 -15.29 -14.66
CA GLY A 193 -24.11 -14.55 -15.62
C GLY A 193 -22.95 -13.86 -14.90
N LEU A 194 -21.95 -13.42 -15.67
CA LEU A 194 -20.84 -12.64 -15.11
C LEU A 194 -21.26 -11.19 -14.87
N PRO A 195 -20.88 -10.59 -13.73
CA PRO A 195 -21.16 -9.19 -13.48
C PRO A 195 -20.40 -8.28 -14.43
N GLU A 196 -20.98 -7.11 -14.71
CA GLU A 196 -20.37 -6.10 -15.57
C GLU A 196 -19.34 -5.27 -14.81
N ASN A 197 -18.13 -5.16 -15.37
CA ASN A 197 -17.12 -4.26 -14.85
C ASN A 197 -17.45 -2.81 -15.24
N PRO A 198 -17.56 -1.87 -14.28
CA PRO A 198 -17.78 -0.45 -14.56
C PRO A 198 -16.73 0.21 -15.46
N TYR A 199 -15.53 -0.37 -15.57
CA TYR A 199 -14.46 0.12 -16.44
C TYR A 199 -14.56 -0.37 -17.90
N GLY A 200 -15.59 -1.16 -18.24
CA GLY A 200 -15.87 -1.62 -19.60
C GLY A 200 -15.01 -2.78 -20.09
N LYS A 201 -14.09 -3.29 -19.26
CA LYS A 201 -13.27 -4.48 -19.55
C LYS A 201 -13.84 -5.70 -18.85
N ARG A 202 -13.74 -6.90 -19.42
CA ARG A 202 -14.17 -8.11 -18.68
C ARG A 202 -13.28 -8.35 -17.47
N PHE A 203 -13.86 -8.87 -16.39
CA PHE A 203 -13.08 -9.42 -15.28
C PHE A 203 -12.26 -10.61 -15.77
N VAL A 204 -11.04 -10.74 -15.26
CA VAL A 204 -10.16 -11.88 -15.54
C VAL A 204 -9.81 -12.56 -14.23
N PHE A 205 -9.83 -13.90 -14.21
CA PHE A 205 -9.33 -14.69 -13.10
C PHE A 205 -7.97 -15.27 -13.46
N LYS A 206 -6.92 -14.88 -12.74
CA LYS A 206 -5.55 -15.30 -12.99
C LYS A 206 -4.80 -15.44 -11.67
N ASP A 207 -4.04 -16.51 -11.51
CA ASP A 207 -3.19 -16.76 -10.33
C ASP A 207 -3.96 -16.66 -8.98
N GLY A 208 -5.25 -16.98 -8.99
CA GLY A 208 -6.11 -16.89 -7.79
C GLY A 208 -6.67 -15.49 -7.51
N GLU A 209 -6.36 -14.50 -8.35
CA GLU A 209 -6.81 -13.11 -8.22
C GLU A 209 -7.79 -12.73 -9.33
N ILE A 210 -8.68 -11.78 -9.01
CA ILE A 210 -9.58 -11.15 -9.98
C ILE A 210 -9.00 -9.79 -10.38
N GLU A 211 -8.80 -9.59 -11.67
CA GLU A 211 -8.26 -8.35 -12.26
C GLU A 211 -9.31 -7.61 -13.10
N PHE A 212 -9.23 -6.27 -13.10
CA PHE A 212 -10.17 -5.38 -13.78
C PHE A 212 -9.63 -3.97 -14.03
#